data_AF-A0A3D0I3I5-F1
#
_entry.id   AF-A0A3D0I3I5-F1
#
_cell.length_a   1.000
_cell.length_b   1.000
_cell.length_c   1.000
_cell.angle_alpha   90.00
_cell.angle_beta   90.00
_cell.angle_gamma   90.00
#
_symmetry.space_group_name_H-M   'P 1'
#
loop_
_entity.id
_entity.type
_entity.pdbx_description
1 polymer ?
#
loop_
_entity_poly.entity_id
_entity_poly.type
_entity_poly.pdbx_seq_one_letter_code
_entity_poly.pdbx_strand_id
1 'polypeptide(L)' 'LDDIASSGTTLATGARALRRAGVDAVEAIVVHPIFVPGAVGRVRAAGVKRIISCDTIPHPTNAIHTAALVAQALAWK' A
#
# COMPACT_ATOMS: atom_id res chain seq x y z
N LEU A 1 -5.04 0.98 -5.08
CA LEU A 1 -5.49 1.09 -3.68
C LEU A 1 -5.94 -0.29 -3.25
N ASP A 2 -5.56 -0.72 -2.05
CA ASP A 2 -5.97 -2.01 -1.47
C ASP A 2 -6.08 -1.88 0.05
N ASP A 3 -6.83 -2.74 0.71
CA ASP A 3 -6.92 -2.74 2.19
C ASP A 3 -5.66 -3.35 2.80
N ILE A 4 -5.21 -4.50 2.29
CA ILE A 4 -4.08 -5.26 2.81
C ILE A 4 -3.07 -5.53 1.70
N ALA A 5 -1.78 -5.32 1.97
CA ALA A 5 -0.71 -5.86 1.14
C ALA A 5 0.21 -6.79 1.93
N SER A 6 0.07 -8.09 1.70
CA SER A 6 0.92 -9.14 2.29
C SER A 6 2.01 -9.60 1.32
N SER A 7 1.69 -10.45 0.34
CA SER A 7 2.64 -10.88 -0.70
C SER A 7 2.93 -9.78 -1.73
N GLY A 8 2.08 -8.76 -1.85
CA GLY A 8 2.20 -7.72 -2.88
C GLY A 8 1.92 -8.20 -4.31
N THR A 9 1.47 -9.45 -4.51
CA THR A 9 1.17 -10.00 -5.84
C THR A 9 0.02 -9.25 -6.51
N THR A 10 -1.05 -8.94 -5.78
CA THR A 10 -2.21 -8.17 -6.30
C THR A 10 -1.77 -6.80 -6.82
N LEU A 11 -1.06 -6.03 -5.99
CA LEU A 11 -0.51 -4.72 -6.38
C LEU A 11 0.42 -4.82 -7.59
N ALA A 12 1.32 -5.80 -7.61
CA ALA A 12 2.26 -6.00 -8.71
C ALA A 12 1.55 -6.36 -10.03
N THR A 13 0.51 -7.20 -9.97
CA THR A 13 -0.29 -7.55 -11.16
C THR A 13 -1.06 -6.35 -11.68
N GLY A 14 -1.71 -5.58 -10.80
CA GLY A 14 -2.39 -4.34 -11.16
C GLY A 14 -1.44 -3.31 -11.79
N ALA A 15 -0.26 -3.11 -11.18
CA ALA A 15 0.74 -2.20 -11.70
C ALA A 15 1.22 -2.59 -13.10
N ARG A 16 1.54 -3.87 -13.34
CA ARG A 16 1.90 -4.36 -14.68
C ARG A 16 0.79 -4.13 -15.70
N ALA A 17 -0.47 -4.33 -15.32
CA ALA A 17 -1.60 -4.10 -16.22
C ALA A 17 -1.71 -2.61 -16.60
N LEU A 18 -1.62 -1.70 -15.61
CA LEU A 18 -1.62 -0.26 -15.85
C LEU A 18 -0.46 0.18 -16.74
N ARG A 19 0.76 -0.34 -16.50
CA ARG A 19 1.93 -0.04 -17.33
C ARG A 19 1.74 -0.50 -18.78
N ARG A 20 1.19 -1.70 -19.00
CA ARG A 20 0.87 -2.19 -20.36
C ARG A 20 -0.20 -1.36 -21.05
N ALA A 21 -1.11 -0.73 -20.30
CA ALA A 21 -2.11 0.19 -20.82
C ALA A 21 -1.55 1.59 -21.11
N GLY A 22 -0.24 1.83 -20.95
CA GLY A 22 0.39 3.12 -21.24
C GLY A 22 0.34 4.12 -20.09
N VAL A 23 0.00 3.70 -18.86
CA VAL A 23 -0.01 4.61 -17.70
C VAL A 23 1.42 4.95 -17.27
N ASP A 24 1.75 6.24 -17.28
CA ASP A 24 3.11 6.74 -17.03
C ASP A 24 3.59 6.63 -15.58
N ALA A 25 2.68 6.68 -14.61
CA ALA A 25 3.01 6.58 -13.20
C ALA A 25 1.97 5.75 -12.43
N VAL A 26 2.45 4.77 -11.65
CA VAL A 26 1.60 3.93 -10.80
C VAL A 26 2.07 4.05 -9.36
N GLU A 27 1.12 4.23 -8.45
CA GLU A 27 1.36 4.27 -7.00
C GLU A 27 0.49 3.23 -6.30
N ALA A 28 1.04 2.63 -5.25
CA ALA A 28 0.30 1.72 -4.38
C ALA A 28 0.03 2.42 -3.06
N ILE A 29 -1.25 2.48 -2.68
CA ILE A 29 -1.71 2.98 -1.39
C ILE A 29 -2.39 1.81 -0.69
N VAL A 30 -2.02 1.52 0.57
CA VAL A 30 -2.57 0.41 1.35
C VAL A 30 -2.86 0.77 2.80
N VAL A 31 -3.91 0.20 3.38
CA VAL A 31 -4.23 0.43 4.79
C VAL A 31 -3.32 -0.38 5.71
N HIS A 32 -3.10 -1.66 5.40
CA HIS A 32 -2.33 -2.59 6.23
C HIS A 32 -1.07 -3.09 5.48
N PRO A 33 0.12 -2.48 5.73
CA PRO A 33 1.35 -2.79 5.02
C PRO A 33 2.09 -4.00 5.63
N ILE A 34 1.55 -5.22 5.49
CA ILE A 34 2.18 -6.43 6.02
C ILE A 34 3.51 -6.75 5.32
N PHE A 35 3.56 -6.61 3.99
CA PHE A 35 4.72 -6.83 3.12
C PHE A 35 5.74 -7.87 3.61
N VAL A 36 5.43 -9.16 3.41
CA VAL A 36 6.38 -10.25 3.71
C VAL A 36 7.71 -10.06 2.97
N PRO A 37 8.82 -10.70 3.41
CA PRO A 37 10.12 -10.53 2.77
C PRO A 37 10.07 -10.64 1.23
N GLY A 38 10.65 -9.65 0.55
CA GLY A 38 10.65 -9.54 -0.92
C GLY A 38 9.37 -8.96 -1.56
N ALA A 39 8.28 -8.77 -0.82
CA ALA A 39 7.03 -8.21 -1.36
C ALA A 39 7.18 -6.78 -1.88
N VAL A 40 7.88 -5.91 -1.14
CA VAL A 40 8.17 -4.54 -1.59
C VAL A 40 8.96 -4.55 -2.90
N GLY A 41 10.00 -5.39 -3.00
CA GLY A 41 10.80 -5.54 -4.21
C GLY A 41 9.96 -5.99 -5.41
N ARG A 42 9.06 -6.97 -5.20
CA ARG A 42 8.11 -7.43 -6.22
C ARG A 42 7.20 -6.31 -6.72
N VAL A 43 6.68 -5.48 -5.83
CA VAL A 43 5.81 -4.34 -6.20
C VAL A 43 6.60 -3.26 -6.95
N ARG A 44 7.82 -2.94 -6.50
CA ARG A 44 8.71 -1.99 -7.18
C ARG A 44 9.08 -2.47 -8.59
N ALA A 45 9.46 -3.73 -8.75
CA ALA A 45 9.79 -4.34 -10.03
C ALA A 45 8.60 -4.35 -11.02
N ALA A 46 7.36 -4.28 -10.52
CA ALA A 46 6.16 -4.17 -11.35
C ALA A 46 5.90 -2.75 -11.89
N GLY A 47 6.75 -1.77 -11.57
CA GLY A 47 6.65 -0.40 -12.05
C GLY A 47 5.94 0.56 -11.08
N VAL A 48 5.73 0.18 -9.82
CA VAL A 48 5.19 1.07 -8.80
C VAL A 48 6.26 2.08 -8.34
N LYS A 49 5.98 3.37 -8.52
CA LYS A 49 6.88 4.49 -8.20
C LYS A 49 6.88 4.85 -6.72
N ARG A 50 5.74 4.75 -6.04
CA ARG A 50 5.61 4.98 -4.60
C ARG A 50 4.70 3.94 -3.96
N ILE A 51 5.09 3.52 -2.77
CA ILE A 51 4.28 2.69 -1.89
C ILE A 51 4.01 3.56 -0.67
N ILE A 52 2.74 3.80 -0.39
CA ILE A 52 2.25 4.67 0.68
C ILE A 52 1.33 3.80 1.54
N SER A 53 1.50 3.86 2.86
CA SER A 53 0.65 3.10 3.76
C SER A 53 0.15 3.88 4.96
N CYS A 54 -0.92 3.38 5.57
CA CYS A 54 -1.30 3.79 6.90
C CYS A 54 -0.37 3.18 7.96
N ASP A 55 -0.29 3.81 9.12
CA ASP A 55 0.51 3.39 10.27
C ASP A 55 -0.13 2.29 11.13
N THR A 56 -1.04 1.50 10.56
CA THR A 56 -1.71 0.38 11.26
C THR A 56 -0.77 -0.78 11.60
N ILE A 57 0.37 -0.87 10.90
CA ILE A 57 1.48 -1.79 11.16
C ILE A 57 2.78 -0.99 11.03
N PRO A 58 3.77 -1.14 11.93
CA PRO A 58 5.07 -0.48 11.78
C PRO A 58 5.74 -0.88 10.46
N HIS A 59 5.91 0.08 9.56
CA HIS A 59 6.54 -0.16 8.26
C HIS A 59 7.17 1.13 7.71
N PRO A 60 8.31 1.07 6.99
CA PRO A 60 8.97 2.26 6.44
C PRO A 60 8.17 3.07 5.40
N THR A 61 7.05 2.53 4.89
CA THR A 61 6.19 3.22 3.90
C THR A 61 5.07 4.03 4.54
N ASN A 62 4.96 4.03 5.87
CA ASN A 62 3.89 4.70 6.59
C ASN A 62 3.97 6.21 6.36
N ALA A 63 2.90 6.78 5.82
CA ALA A 63 2.77 8.20 5.55
C ALA A 63 1.35 8.74 5.81
N ILE A 64 0.44 7.86 6.25
CA ILE A 64 -0.94 8.21 6.61
C ILE A 64 -1.17 7.78 8.06
N HIS A 65 -1.48 8.74 8.93
CA HIS A 65 -1.67 8.48 10.35
C HIS A 65 -3.12 8.17 10.69
N THR A 66 -3.35 7.08 11.44
CA THR A 66 -4.69 6.58 11.76
C THR A 66 -5.13 6.87 13.19
N ALA A 67 -4.23 7.37 14.06
CA ALA A 67 -4.51 7.62 15.46
C ALA A 67 -5.75 8.50 15.71
N ALA A 68 -5.91 9.59 14.95
CA ALA A 68 -7.08 10.48 15.09
C ALA A 68 -8.39 9.78 14.72
N LEU A 69 -8.39 8.93 13.68
CA LEU A 69 -9.56 8.17 13.26
C LEU A 69 -9.97 7.15 14.32
N VAL A 70 -8.99 6.45 14.91
CA VAL A 70 -9.23 5.49 16.00
C VAL A 70 -9.76 6.21 17.24
N ALA A 71 -9.16 7.35 17.62
CA ALA A 71 -9.63 8.15 18.75
C ALA A 71 -11.08 8.62 18.57
N GLN A 72 -11.44 9.06 17.36
CA GLN A 72 -12.81 9.43 17.02
C GLN A 72 -13.79 8.25 17.13
N ALA A 73 -13.40 7.09 16.60
CA ALA A 73 -14.23 5.88 16.66
C ALA A 73 -14.50 5.40 18.09
N LEU A 74 -13.53 5.56 19.00
CA LEU A 74 -13.69 5.25 20.42
C LEU A 74 -14.53 6.29 21.17
N ALA A 75 -14.60 7.53 20.67
CA ALA A 75 -15.40 8.60 21.26
C ALA A 75 -16.89 8.54 20.87
N TRP A 76 -17.28 7.62 19.97
CA TRP A 76 -18.67 7.38 19.66
C TRP A 76 -19.40 6.82 20.88
N LYS A 77 -20.41 7.58 21.32
CA LYS A 77 -21.43 7.18 22.30
C LYS A 77 -22.66 6.66 21.58
#